data_AF-A0A2P8HKQ9-F1
#
_entry.id   AF-A0A2P8HKQ9-F1
#
_cell.length_a   1.000
_cell.length_b   1.000
_cell.length_c   1.000
_cell.angle_alpha   90.00
_cell.angle_beta   90.00
_cell.angle_gamma   90.00
#
_symmetry.space_group_name_H-M   'P 1'
#
loop_
_entity.id
_entity.type
_entity.pdbx_description
1 polymer ?
#
loop_
_entity_poly.entity_id
_entity_poly.type
_entity_poly.pdbx_seq_one_letter_code
_entity_poly.pdbx_strand_id
1 'polypeptide(L)'
;MLLRFLHTTYCNAALFAGVLFCIMGYFIRRYPPKSTKSWYGYRSFLSTRNLEMWHAANKYAAYTSRRIGVILILTGVACALVFDRQTDWFLYITVGAVVAGTMYMVGDTEWQLSQHFDKDGNRISS
;
A
#
# COMPACT_ATOMS: atom_id res chain seq x y z
N MET A 1 8.22 -29.80 10.24
CA MET A 1 7.45 -29.47 9.01
C MET A 1 7.32 -27.97 8.81
N LEU A 2 6.79 -27.21 9.79
CA LEU A 2 6.62 -25.74 9.73
C LEU A 2 7.90 -24.96 9.37
N LEU A 3 9.02 -25.27 10.02
CA LEU A 3 10.31 -24.59 9.79
C LEU A 3 10.81 -24.73 8.34
N ARG A 4 10.57 -25.87 7.69
CA ARG A 4 10.98 -26.07 6.28
C ARG A 4 10.15 -25.23 5.32
N PHE A 5 8.89 -24.98 5.65
CA PHE A 5 8.03 -24.09 4.86
C PHE A 5 8.48 -22.63 5.00
N LEU A 6 8.81 -22.17 6.21
CA LEU A 6 9.25 -20.79 6.43
C LEU A 6 10.55 -20.42 5.71
N HIS A 7 11.42 -21.41 5.46
CA HIS A 7 12.67 -21.22 4.71
C HIS A 7 12.52 -21.31 3.18
N THR A 8 11.33 -21.62 2.67
CA THR A 8 11.11 -21.63 1.22
C THR A 8 11.11 -20.20 0.67
N THR A 9 11.60 -20.00 -0.55
CA THR A 9 11.65 -18.67 -1.16
C THR A 9 10.26 -18.13 -1.54
N TYR A 10 9.26 -19.00 -1.65
CA TYR A 10 7.85 -18.62 -1.77
C TYR A 10 7.25 -18.04 -0.48
N CYS A 11 7.89 -18.23 0.67
CA CYS A 11 7.50 -17.60 1.94
C CYS A 11 8.27 -16.29 2.10
N ASN A 12 7.84 -15.22 1.43
CA ASN A 12 8.56 -13.94 1.44
C ASN A 12 7.68 -12.72 1.66
N ALA A 13 8.29 -11.66 2.20
CA ALA A 13 7.62 -10.45 2.62
C ALA A 13 6.85 -9.76 1.47
N ALA A 14 7.43 -9.73 0.27
CA ALA A 14 6.82 -9.08 -0.88
C ALA A 14 5.51 -9.78 -1.32
N LEU A 15 5.47 -11.11 -1.31
CA LEU A 15 4.24 -11.86 -1.61
C LEU A 15 3.15 -11.61 -0.57
N PHE A 16 3.47 -11.74 0.72
CA PHE A 16 2.49 -11.54 1.79
C PHE A 16 1.96 -10.11 1.80
N ALA A 17 2.87 -9.12 1.77
CA ALA A 17 2.48 -7.71 1.71
C ALA A 17 1.71 -7.40 0.42
N GLY A 18 2.15 -7.93 -0.72
CA GLY A 18 1.50 -7.69 -2.01
C GLY A 18 0.04 -8.16 -2.04
N VAL A 19 -0.22 -9.37 -1.52
CA VAL A 19 -1.59 -9.89 -1.37
C VAL A 19 -2.41 -9.02 -0.43
N LEU A 20 -1.86 -8.63 0.73
CA LEU A 20 -2.55 -7.74 1.68
C LEU A 20 -2.88 -6.38 1.05
N PHE A 21 -1.95 -5.77 0.32
CA PHE A 21 -2.15 -4.50 -0.37
C PHE A 21 -3.24 -4.61 -1.45
N CYS A 22 -3.24 -5.69 -2.25
CA CYS A 22 -4.30 -5.94 -3.22
C CYS A 22 -5.68 -6.10 -2.56
N ILE A 23 -5.76 -6.89 -1.48
CA ILE A 23 -7.01 -7.10 -0.73
C ILE A 23 -7.50 -5.78 -0.13
N MET A 24 -6.63 -5.02 0.53
CA MET A 24 -7.01 -3.75 1.16
C MET A 24 -7.40 -2.69 0.14
N GLY A 25 -6.65 -2.55 -0.95
CA GLY A 25 -7.00 -1.65 -2.05
C GLY A 25 -8.29 -2.04 -2.76
N TYR A 26 -8.63 -3.34 -2.82
CA TYR A 26 -9.94 -3.80 -3.28
C TYR A 26 -11.05 -3.48 -2.28
N PHE A 27 -10.84 -3.82 -1.01
CA PHE A 27 -11.81 -3.64 0.06
C PHE A 27 -12.18 -2.16 0.24
N ILE A 28 -11.21 -1.26 0.35
CA ILE A 28 -11.45 0.19 0.51
C ILE A 28 -12.15 0.77 -0.72
N ARG A 29 -11.83 0.29 -1.93
CA ARG A 29 -12.54 0.74 -3.14
C ARG A 29 -13.99 0.25 -3.18
N ARG A 30 -14.26 -0.97 -2.73
CA ARG A 30 -15.60 -1.57 -2.76
C ARG A 30 -16.49 -1.11 -1.60
N TYR A 31 -15.88 -0.85 -0.45
CA TYR A 31 -16.48 -0.40 0.80
C TYR A 31 -15.68 0.80 1.32
N PRO A 32 -15.87 1.99 0.72
CA PRO A 32 -15.14 3.18 1.15
C PRO A 32 -15.55 3.57 2.58
N PRO A 33 -14.59 3.99 3.43
CA PRO A 33 -14.90 4.42 4.79
C PRO A 33 -15.75 5.70 4.74
N LYS A 34 -16.95 5.61 5.31
CA LYS A 34 -17.99 6.66 5.22
C LYS A 34 -17.69 7.91 6.05
N SER A 35 -16.82 7.81 7.05
CA SER A 35 -16.49 8.93 7.94
C SER A 35 -15.08 8.82 8.46
N THR A 36 -14.54 9.95 8.92
CA THR A 36 -13.24 10.05 9.59
C THR A 36 -13.18 9.27 10.91
N LYS A 37 -14.32 8.82 11.46
CA LYS A 37 -14.41 7.98 12.65
C LYS A 37 -14.37 6.47 12.34
N SER A 38 -14.28 6.08 11.06
CA SER A 38 -14.22 4.66 10.68
C SER A 38 -12.96 3.99 11.22
N TRP A 39 -13.05 2.73 11.68
CA TRP A 39 -11.89 2.02 12.25
C TRP A 39 -10.82 1.66 11.21
N TYR A 40 -11.14 1.76 9.91
CA TYR A 40 -10.24 1.46 8.80
C TYR A 40 -10.16 2.64 7.81
N GLY A 41 -9.14 2.60 6.96
CA GLY A 41 -8.87 3.61 5.94
C GLY A 41 -7.48 4.23 6.09
N TYR A 42 -7.01 4.89 5.03
CA TYR A 42 -5.80 5.69 5.06
C TYR A 42 -5.99 6.90 5.97
N ARG A 43 -5.03 7.13 6.86
CA ARG A 43 -5.03 8.22 7.83
C ARG A 43 -3.70 8.97 7.78
N SER A 44 -3.81 10.27 7.61
CA SER A 44 -2.74 11.23 7.59
C SER A 44 -3.27 12.58 8.05
N PHE A 45 -2.38 13.51 8.39
CA PHE A 45 -2.74 14.84 8.84
C PHE A 45 -3.67 15.56 7.84
N LEU A 46 -3.37 15.51 6.54
CA LEU A 46 -4.20 16.12 5.50
C LEU A 46 -5.53 15.39 5.32
N SER A 47 -5.51 14.05 5.26
CA SER A 47 -6.72 13.26 4.98
C SER A 47 -7.81 13.41 6.05
N THR A 48 -7.46 13.72 7.30
CA THR A 48 -8.43 13.81 8.41
C THR A 48 -9.01 15.19 8.64
N ARG A 49 -8.63 16.21 7.86
CA ARG A 49 -9.09 17.60 8.06
C ARG A 49 -10.58 17.78 7.81
N ASN A 50 -11.10 17.20 6.74
CA ASN A 50 -12.53 17.23 6.43
C ASN A 50 -12.97 15.94 5.76
N LEU A 51 -14.30 15.78 5.63
CA LEU A 51 -14.88 14.55 5.08
C LEU A 51 -14.54 14.34 3.60
N GLU A 52 -14.37 15.43 2.85
CA GLU A 52 -14.08 15.35 1.43
C GLU A 52 -12.65 14.88 1.15
N MET A 53 -11.66 15.46 1.86
CA MET A 53 -10.27 15.03 1.86
C MET A 53 -10.14 13.59 2.35
N TRP A 54 -10.94 13.19 3.35
CA TRP A 54 -11.00 11.81 3.82
C TRP A 54 -11.38 10.84 2.70
N HIS A 55 -12.45 11.15 1.96
CA HIS A 55 -12.90 10.33 0.84
C HIS A 55 -11.90 10.33 -0.32
N ALA A 56 -11.31 11.49 -0.65
CA ALA A 56 -10.31 11.61 -1.70
C ALA A 56 -9.05 10.80 -1.36
N ALA A 57 -8.51 10.97 -0.16
CA ALA A 57 -7.33 10.25 0.32
C ALA A 57 -7.53 8.74 0.27
N ASN A 58 -8.66 8.24 0.78
CA ASN A 58 -8.96 6.82 0.77
C ASN A 58 -9.16 6.27 -0.65
N LYS A 59 -9.69 7.07 -1.58
CA LYS A 59 -9.79 6.71 -2.99
C LYS A 59 -8.42 6.61 -3.67
N TYR A 60 -7.54 7.59 -3.45
CA TYR A 60 -6.18 7.59 -3.98
C TYR A 60 -5.34 6.45 -3.39
N ALA A 61 -5.35 6.33 -2.07
CA ALA A 61 -4.70 5.25 -1.33
C ALA A 61 -5.15 3.86 -1.81
N ALA A 62 -6.45 3.63 -2.03
CA ALA A 62 -6.95 2.36 -2.52
C ALA A 62 -6.44 2.01 -3.93
N TYR A 63 -6.34 3.02 -4.81
CA TYR A 63 -5.81 2.84 -6.16
C TYR A 63 -4.31 2.54 -6.14
N THR A 64 -3.54 3.36 -5.43
CA THR A 64 -2.08 3.22 -5.31
C THR A 64 -1.71 1.92 -4.59
N SER A 65 -2.43 1.56 -3.52
CA SER A 65 -2.26 0.29 -2.81
C SER A 65 -2.40 -0.93 -3.72
N ARG A 66 -3.40 -0.96 -4.60
CA ARG A 66 -3.57 -2.06 -5.56
C ARG A 66 -2.40 -2.17 -6.54
N ARG A 67 -1.92 -1.03 -7.06
CA ARG A 67 -0.77 -1.00 -7.99
C ARG A 67 0.49 -1.53 -7.32
N ILE A 68 0.79 -1.04 -6.11
CA ILE A 68 1.91 -1.52 -5.30
C ILE A 68 1.76 -3.02 -5.01
N GLY A 69 0.55 -3.47 -4.65
CA GLY A 69 0.28 -4.87 -4.36
C GLY A 69 0.61 -5.79 -5.54
N VAL A 70 0.22 -5.43 -6.76
CA VAL A 70 0.56 -6.18 -7.97
C VAL A 70 2.07 -6.20 -8.21
N ILE A 71 2.75 -5.05 -8.08
CA ILE A 71 4.21 -4.95 -8.24
C ILE A 71 4.92 -5.85 -7.22
N LEU A 72 4.50 -5.81 -5.94
CA LEU A 72 5.08 -6.63 -4.88
C LEU A 72 4.87 -8.12 -5.12
N ILE A 73 3.70 -8.53 -5.63
CA ILE A 73 3.46 -9.94 -6.00
C ILE A 73 4.42 -10.36 -7.11
N LEU A 74 4.55 -9.57 -8.18
CA LEU A 74 5.47 -9.87 -9.27
C LEU A 74 6.92 -9.94 -8.80
N THR A 75 7.37 -8.99 -7.99
CA THR A 75 8.70 -9.00 -7.37
C THR A 75 8.90 -10.24 -6.50
N GLY A 76 7.93 -10.58 -5.66
CA GLY A 76 8.00 -11.73 -4.78
C GLY A 76 8.04 -13.07 -5.51
N VAL A 77 7.28 -13.22 -6.61
CA VAL A 77 7.37 -14.41 -7.50
C VAL A 77 8.71 -14.44 -8.22
N ALA A 78 9.16 -13.32 -8.79
CA ALA A 78 10.45 -13.25 -9.49
C ALA A 78 11.62 -13.61 -8.57
N CYS A 79 11.64 -13.07 -7.34
CA CYS A 79 12.64 -13.44 -6.34
C CYS A 79 12.57 -14.92 -5.95
N ALA A 80 11.37 -15.50 -5.83
CA ALA A 80 11.23 -16.92 -5.51
C ALA A 80 11.76 -17.85 -6.62
N LEU A 81 11.70 -17.41 -7.88
CA LEU A 81 12.23 -18.16 -9.03
C LEU A 81 13.74 -17.99 -9.23
N VAL A 82 14.29 -16.82 -8.89
CA VAL A 82 15.72 -16.51 -9.10
C VAL A 82 16.60 -17.02 -7.96
N PHE A 83 16.09 -17.07 -6.74
CA PHE A 83 16.86 -17.46 -5.56
C PHE A 83 16.45 -18.85 -5.08
N ASP A 84 17.42 -19.72 -4.80
CA ASP A 84 17.18 -21.07 -4.25
C ASP A 84 16.95 -21.06 -2.72
N ARG A 85 17.34 -19.97 -2.04
CA ARG A 85 17.26 -19.80 -0.59
C ARG A 85 17.13 -18.33 -0.21
N GLN A 86 16.62 -18.07 0.99
CA GLN A 86 16.46 -16.72 1.55
C GLN A 86 17.82 -16.14 1.98
N THR A 87 18.59 -15.64 1.01
CA THR A 87 19.85 -14.91 1.26
C THR A 87 19.59 -13.49 1.77
N ASP A 88 20.63 -12.81 2.24
CA ASP A 88 20.53 -11.40 2.65
C ASP A 88 20.03 -10.51 1.51
N TRP A 89 20.55 -10.72 0.29
CA TRP A 89 20.07 -10.02 -0.91
C TRP A 89 18.59 -10.27 -1.20
N PHE A 90 18.13 -11.51 -1.05
CA PHE A 90 16.72 -11.85 -1.19
C PHE A 90 15.86 -11.08 -0.18
N LEU A 91 16.30 -10.99 1.08
CA LEU A 91 15.61 -10.23 2.12
C LEU A 91 15.62 -8.73 1.82
N TYR A 92 16.76 -8.16 1.42
CA TYR A 92 16.84 -6.74 1.07
C TYR A 92 15.91 -6.36 -0.09
N ILE A 93 15.82 -7.19 -1.12
CA ILE A 93 14.93 -6.92 -2.25
C ILE A 93 13.47 -7.04 -1.81
N THR A 94 13.10 -8.14 -1.15
CA THR A 94 11.68 -8.41 -0.81
C THR A 94 11.16 -7.47 0.27
N VAL A 95 11.91 -7.25 1.35
CA VAL A 95 11.53 -6.32 2.43
C VAL A 95 11.70 -4.87 1.98
N GLY A 96 12.80 -4.55 1.29
CA GLY A 96 13.06 -3.20 0.78
C GLY A 96 11.99 -2.75 -0.22
N ALA A 97 11.50 -3.64 -1.08
CA ALA A 97 10.38 -3.33 -1.97
C ALA A 97 9.09 -3.00 -1.20
N VAL A 98 8.81 -3.70 -0.09
CA VAL A 98 7.64 -3.41 0.76
C VAL A 98 7.77 -2.03 1.41
N VAL A 99 8.93 -1.72 1.97
CA VAL A 99 9.19 -0.41 2.59
C VAL A 99 9.11 0.72 1.55
N ALA A 100 9.72 0.53 0.39
CA ALA A 100 9.64 1.52 -0.70
C ALA A 100 8.19 1.71 -1.17
N GLY A 101 7.43 0.62 -1.30
CA GLY A 101 6.02 0.66 -1.67
C GLY A 101 5.16 1.41 -0.65
N THR A 102 5.34 1.15 0.65
CA THR A 102 4.58 1.83 1.70
C THR A 102 4.90 3.33 1.76
N MET A 103 6.18 3.71 1.65
CA MET A 103 6.60 5.10 1.61
C MET A 103 6.06 5.82 0.37
N TYR A 104 6.10 5.17 -0.80
CA TYR A 104 5.53 5.70 -2.02
C TYR A 104 4.01 5.93 -1.89
N MET A 105 3.27 4.99 -1.31
CA MET A 105 1.83 5.14 -1.09
C MET A 105 1.49 6.38 -0.26
N VAL A 106 2.24 6.62 0.82
CA VAL A 106 2.05 7.79 1.69
C VAL A 106 2.37 9.07 0.91
N GLY A 107 3.54 9.12 0.27
CA GLY A 107 3.98 10.31 -0.48
C GLY A 107 3.04 10.66 -1.63
N ASP A 108 2.63 9.66 -2.42
CA ASP A 108 1.70 9.82 -3.56
C ASP A 108 0.31 10.28 -3.10
N THR A 109 -0.19 9.77 -1.97
CA THR A 109 -1.50 10.17 -1.44
C THR A 109 -1.48 11.61 -0.92
N GLU A 110 -0.45 11.98 -0.13
CA GLU A 110 -0.30 13.35 0.38
C GLU A 110 -0.08 14.36 -0.75
N TRP A 111 0.74 14.00 -1.74
CA TRP A 111 0.95 14.82 -2.92
C TRP A 111 -0.35 15.04 -3.68
N GLN A 112 -1.12 13.99 -3.99
CA GLN A 112 -2.42 14.13 -4.66
C GLN A 112 -3.41 14.98 -3.86
N LEU A 113 -3.42 14.89 -2.52
CA LEU A 113 -4.24 15.77 -1.69
C LEU A 113 -3.82 17.23 -1.83
N SER A 114 -2.51 17.53 -1.75
CA SER A 114 -2.00 18.90 -1.88
C SER A 114 -2.24 19.54 -3.26
N GLN A 115 -2.40 18.72 -4.31
CA GLN A 115 -2.71 19.22 -5.66
C GLN A 115 -4.19 19.56 -5.83
N HIS A 116 -5.09 18.93 -5.07
CA HIS A 116 -6.54 19.09 -5.24
C HIS A 116 -7.20 19.90 -4.14
N PHE A 117 -6.53 20.14 -3.01
CA PHE A 117 -7.08 20.83 -1.85
C PHE A 117 -6.16 21.93 -1.35
N ASP A 118 -6.76 23.06 -0.96
CA ASP A 118 -6.05 24.17 -0.33
C ASP A 118 -5.70 23.88 1.14
N LYS A 119 -5.07 24.85 1.81
CA LYS A 119 -4.70 24.74 3.23
C LYS A 119 -5.89 24.71 4.18
N ASP A 120 -7.08 25.10 3.73
CA ASP A 120 -8.32 25.10 4.50
C ASP A 120 -9.17 23.85 4.22
N GLY A 121 -8.75 23.04 3.25
CA GLY A 121 -9.38 21.79 2.82
C GLY A 121 -10.45 21.96 1.75
N ASN A 122 -10.58 23.14 1.14
CA ASN A 122 -11.47 23.34 0.00
C ASN A 122 -10.82 22.82 -1.28
N ARG A 123 -11.62 22.32 -2.22
CA ARG A 123 -11.09 21.95 -3.54
C ARG A 123 -10.55 23.16 -4.26
N ILE A 124 -9.35 23.02 -4.80
CA ILE A 124 -8.80 23.96 -5.76
C ILE A 124 -9.52 23.66 -7.08
N SER A 125 -10.52 24.48 -7.45
CA SER A 125 -11.18 24.33 -8.75
C SER A 125 -10.15 24.60 -9.86
N SER A 126 -10.01 23.66 -10.80
CA SER A 126 -9.38 23.96 -12.09
C SER A 126 -10.27 24.83 -12.94
#